data_AF-A0A397S600-F1
#
_entry.id   AF-A0A397S600-F1
#
_cell.length_a   1.000
_cell.length_b   1.000
_cell.length_c   1.000
_cell.angle_alpha   90.00
_cell.angle_beta   90.00
_cell.angle_gamma   90.00
#
_symmetry.space_group_name_H-M   'P 1'
#
loop_
_entity.id
_entity.type
_entity.pdbx_description
1 polymer ?
#
loop_
_entity_poly.entity_id
_entity_poly.type
_entity_poly.pdbx_seq_one_letter_code
_entity_poly.pdbx_strand_id
1 'polypeptide(L)'
;MSSQFVKLFFPLTTHTGKIRVKKRKDIFYQGLPVATRQTPLDSDCYLEWQISYDLRKDSSNFEKHYESVKNKGEIRDEKGELTGRFVYELSDYLIEIIKQGFIGLGEIKKMLKEIKEEKEFLTDELEIYRSHPKKWTFKQ
;
A
#
# COMPACT_ATOMS: atom_id res chain seq x y z
N MET A 1 -26.57 -17.04 8.94
CA MET A 1 -25.57 -16.00 9.27
C MET A 1 -25.18 -15.32 7.96
N SER A 2 -25.34 -14.00 7.83
CA SER A 2 -24.83 -13.29 6.65
C SER A 2 -23.31 -13.29 6.70
N SER A 3 -22.65 -13.77 5.65
CA SER A 3 -21.20 -13.64 5.54
C SER A 3 -20.82 -12.16 5.52
N GLN A 4 -19.98 -11.73 6.47
CA GLN A 4 -19.41 -10.40 6.48
C GLN A 4 -18.21 -10.36 5.51
N PHE A 5 -18.05 -9.26 4.78
CA PHE A 5 -16.92 -9.07 3.86
C PHE A 5 -16.62 -7.58 3.70
N VAL A 6 -15.35 -7.25 3.48
CA VAL A 6 -14.91 -5.93 2.99
C VAL A 6 -14.51 -6.09 1.53
N LYS A 7 -15.18 -5.36 0.63
CA LYS A 7 -14.94 -5.43 -0.81
C LYS A 7 -13.97 -4.35 -1.25
N LEU A 8 -12.99 -4.74 -2.05
CA LEU A 8 -12.04 -3.85 -2.71
C LEU A 8 -12.14 -4.02 -4.22
N PHE A 9 -12.05 -2.92 -4.95
CA PHE A 9 -12.10 -2.91 -6.41
C PHE A 9 -10.77 -2.38 -6.95
N PHE A 10 -10.13 -3.16 -7.82
CA PHE A 10 -8.82 -2.84 -8.36
C PHE A 10 -8.86 -2.66 -9.89
N PRO A 11 -8.27 -1.57 -10.43
CA PRO A 11 -8.12 -1.44 -11.87
C PRO A 11 -6.99 -2.36 -12.37
N LEU A 12 -7.34 -3.38 -13.15
CA LEU A 12 -6.37 -4.39 -13.62
C LEU A 12 -5.63 -4.00 -14.91
N THR A 13 -6.10 -2.99 -15.63
CA THR A 13 -5.56 -2.60 -16.95
C THR A 13 -4.69 -1.34 -16.91
N THR A 14 -4.48 -0.75 -15.74
CA THR A 14 -3.69 0.47 -15.59
C THR A 14 -2.28 0.09 -15.19
N HIS A 15 -1.34 0.13 -16.13
CA HIS A 15 0.05 -0.31 -15.89
C HIS A 15 0.89 0.75 -15.15
N THR A 16 0.49 2.03 -15.22
CA THR A 16 1.16 3.16 -14.58
C THR A 16 0.33 3.60 -13.37
N GLY A 17 0.70 3.14 -12.18
CA GLY A 17 0.00 3.48 -10.94
C GLY A 17 0.47 2.68 -9.73
N LYS A 18 -0.29 2.80 -8.64
CA LYS A 18 -0.09 2.06 -7.38
C LYS A 18 -0.46 0.58 -7.49
N ILE A 19 -1.39 0.24 -8.38
CA ILE A 19 -1.84 -1.13 -8.63
C ILE A 19 -1.26 -1.60 -9.94
N ARG A 20 -0.62 -2.78 -9.95
CA ARG A 20 -0.04 -3.38 -11.14
C ARG A 20 -0.28 -4.89 -11.11
N VAL A 21 -0.53 -5.48 -12.27
CA VAL A 21 -0.51 -6.93 -12.42
C VAL A 21 0.88 -7.37 -12.83
N LYS A 22 1.41 -8.34 -12.09
CA LYS A 22 2.74 -8.91 -12.26
C LYS A 22 2.61 -10.43 -12.38
N LYS A 23 3.53 -11.06 -13.10
CA LYS A 23 3.64 -12.52 -13.19
C LYS A 23 4.97 -12.97 -12.61
N ARG A 24 4.95 -13.94 -11.71
CA ARG A 24 6.18 -14.55 -11.16
C ARG A 24 6.61 -15.72 -12.03
N LYS A 25 7.92 -15.90 -12.16
CA LYS A 25 8.49 -17.13 -12.74
C LYS A 25 8.72 -18.18 -11.65
N ASP A 26 9.10 -17.75 -10.45
CA ASP A 26 9.05 -18.51 -9.21
C ASP A 26 8.85 -17.57 -8.00
N ILE A 27 8.77 -18.12 -6.79
CA ILE A 27 8.54 -17.37 -5.55
C ILE A 27 9.70 -16.46 -5.10
N PHE A 28 10.92 -16.72 -5.56
CA PHE A 28 12.16 -16.00 -5.24
C PHE A 28 12.49 -14.90 -6.23
N TYR A 29 11.94 -14.93 -7.45
CA TYR A 29 12.19 -13.90 -8.47
C TYR A 29 11.19 -12.73 -8.40
N GLN A 30 11.69 -11.57 -8.83
CA GLN A 30 10.86 -10.39 -9.05
C GLN A 30 9.78 -10.66 -10.13
N GLY A 31 8.58 -10.17 -9.90
CA GLY A 31 7.49 -10.28 -10.86
C GLY A 31 7.68 -9.39 -12.08
N LEU A 32 7.44 -9.94 -13.27
CA LEU A 32 7.47 -9.21 -14.53
C LEU A 32 6.11 -8.55 -14.80
N PRO A 33 6.07 -7.33 -15.38
CA PRO A 33 4.83 -6.69 -15.80
C PRO A 33 4.02 -7.56 -16.77
N VAL A 34 2.69 -7.56 -16.61
CA VAL A 34 1.76 -8.26 -17.52
C VAL A 34 0.93 -7.26 -18.31
N ALA A 35 0.86 -7.45 -19.63
CA ALA A 35 -0.04 -6.71 -20.51
C ALA A 35 -1.46 -7.32 -20.42
N THR A 36 -2.18 -7.04 -19.35
CA THR A 36 -3.48 -7.65 -18.99
C THR A 36 -4.60 -7.48 -20.02
N ARG A 37 -4.48 -6.55 -20.96
CA ARG A 37 -5.39 -6.42 -22.11
C ARG A 37 -5.14 -7.45 -23.22
N GLN A 38 -3.95 -8.04 -23.25
CA GLN A 38 -3.47 -8.91 -24.33
C GLN A 38 -3.17 -10.34 -23.85
N THR A 39 -2.95 -10.52 -22.55
CA THR A 39 -2.54 -11.79 -21.96
C THR A 39 -3.59 -12.24 -20.94
N PRO A 40 -4.14 -13.46 -21.05
CA PRO A 40 -4.99 -14.04 -20.03
C PRO A 40 -4.27 -14.14 -18.68
N LEU A 41 -5.01 -13.93 -17.59
CA LEU A 41 -4.50 -14.14 -16.24
C LEU A 41 -4.43 -15.63 -15.93
N ASP A 42 -3.39 -16.04 -15.23
CA ASP A 42 -3.19 -17.40 -14.74
C ASP A 42 -2.76 -17.39 -13.26
N SER A 43 -2.48 -18.58 -12.71
CA SER A 43 -2.12 -18.77 -11.31
C SER A 43 -0.81 -18.09 -10.90
N ASP A 44 0.05 -17.74 -11.85
CA ASP A 44 1.33 -17.11 -11.56
C ASP A 44 1.22 -15.58 -11.53
N CYS A 45 0.04 -15.05 -11.87
CA CYS A 45 -0.28 -13.64 -11.85
C CYS A 45 -0.71 -13.19 -10.44
N TYR A 46 -0.18 -12.05 -9.99
CA TYR A 46 -0.52 -11.43 -8.70
C TYR A 46 -0.67 -9.91 -8.83
N LEU A 47 -1.33 -9.32 -7.84
CA LEU A 47 -1.45 -7.87 -7.70
C LEU A 47 -0.29 -7.32 -6.87
N GLU A 48 0.47 -6.43 -7.47
CA GLU A 48 1.38 -5.53 -6.76
C GLU A 48 0.59 -4.26 -6.40
N TRP A 49 0.39 -4.01 -5.11
CA TRP A 49 -0.29 -2.81 -4.61
C TRP A 49 0.64 -2.06 -3.67
N GLN A 50 1.07 -0.88 -4.11
CA GLN A 50 1.71 0.12 -3.24
C GLN A 50 0.62 0.86 -2.45
N ILE A 51 0.06 0.17 -1.45
CA ILE A 51 -1.01 0.67 -0.59
C ILE A 51 -0.53 1.84 0.28
N SER A 52 -1.35 2.88 0.40
CA SER A 52 -1.15 3.93 1.40
C SER A 52 -2.09 3.74 2.60
N TYR A 53 -1.78 4.41 3.70
CA TYR A 53 -2.64 4.44 4.89
C TYR A 53 -3.20 5.84 5.16
N ASP A 54 -2.73 6.86 4.45
CA ASP A 54 -3.22 8.22 4.56
C ASP A 54 -3.13 8.95 3.21
N LEU A 55 -3.71 10.16 3.19
CA LEU A 55 -3.53 11.12 2.11
C LEU A 55 -3.26 12.51 2.69
N ARG A 56 -2.08 13.07 2.39
CA ARG A 56 -1.73 14.42 2.82
C ARG A 56 -2.45 15.49 2.01
N LYS A 57 -2.94 16.52 2.69
CA LYS A 57 -3.61 17.69 2.09
C LYS A 57 -2.74 18.46 1.10
N ASP A 58 -1.43 18.48 1.32
CA ASP A 58 -0.45 19.17 0.49
C ASP A 58 0.13 18.30 -0.64
N SER A 59 -0.33 17.05 -0.79
CA SER A 59 0.14 16.19 -1.87
C SER A 59 -0.48 16.60 -3.21
N SER A 60 0.30 16.46 -4.29
CA SER A 60 -0.18 16.70 -5.67
C SER A 60 -1.33 15.77 -6.09
N ASN A 61 -1.60 14.71 -5.34
CA ASN A 61 -2.69 13.77 -5.56
C ASN A 61 -3.92 14.08 -4.70
N PHE A 62 -3.86 15.04 -3.77
CA PHE A 62 -4.97 15.35 -2.87
C PHE A 62 -6.23 15.72 -3.63
N GLU A 63 -6.12 16.68 -4.56
CA GLU A 63 -7.27 17.17 -5.34
C GLU A 63 -7.94 16.06 -6.15
N LYS A 64 -7.15 15.16 -6.74
CA LYS A 64 -7.65 14.02 -7.52
C LYS A 64 -8.47 13.03 -6.68
N HIS A 65 -8.21 12.98 -5.37
CA HIS A 65 -8.83 12.03 -4.45
C HIS A 65 -9.70 12.70 -3.39
N TYR A 66 -9.87 14.03 -3.44
CA TYR A 66 -10.55 14.81 -2.40
C TYR A 66 -11.97 14.30 -2.13
N GLU A 67 -12.74 14.05 -3.19
CA GLU A 67 -14.09 13.50 -3.10
C GLU A 67 -14.15 12.15 -2.36
N SER A 68 -13.09 11.35 -2.45
CA SER A 68 -13.01 10.04 -1.78
C SER A 68 -12.61 10.13 -0.31
N VAL A 69 -12.06 11.27 0.16
CA VAL A 69 -11.52 11.42 1.53
C VAL A 69 -12.23 12.48 2.37
N LYS A 70 -12.93 13.43 1.77
CA LYS A 70 -13.48 14.61 2.46
C LYS A 70 -14.37 14.30 3.67
N ASN A 71 -15.02 13.14 3.68
CA ASN A 71 -15.92 12.71 4.76
C ASN A 71 -15.34 11.59 5.65
N LYS A 72 -14.08 11.15 5.42
CA LYS A 72 -13.47 10.02 6.14
C LYS A 72 -12.75 10.42 7.42
N GLY A 73 -12.57 11.72 7.62
CA GLY A 73 -11.93 12.28 8.81
C GLY A 73 -10.44 12.50 8.64
N GLU A 74 -9.93 13.45 9.42
CA GLU A 74 -8.53 13.81 9.48
C GLU A 74 -7.86 13.11 10.67
N ILE A 75 -6.65 12.60 10.43
CA ILE A 75 -5.85 11.86 11.40
C ILE A 75 -5.27 12.85 12.42
N ARG A 76 -5.41 12.47 13.69
CA ARG A 76 -4.81 13.18 14.82
C ARG A 76 -3.50 12.52 15.25
N ASP A 77 -2.57 13.33 15.71
CA ASP A 77 -1.35 12.82 16.35
C ASP A 77 -1.59 12.36 17.80
N GLU A 78 -0.52 11.97 18.48
CA GLU A 78 -0.58 11.52 19.88
C GLU A 78 -1.00 12.62 20.87
N LYS A 79 -0.89 13.90 20.49
CA LYS A 79 -1.34 15.04 21.29
C LYS A 79 -2.79 15.41 21.01
N GLY A 80 -3.41 14.76 20.02
CA GLY A 80 -4.78 15.03 19.58
C GLY A 80 -4.87 16.11 18.52
N GLU A 81 -3.75 16.60 17.98
CA GLU A 81 -3.74 17.68 16.98
C GLU A 81 -3.92 17.14 15.57
N LEU A 82 -4.61 17.92 14.73
CA LEU A 82 -4.84 17.57 13.33
C LEU A 82 -3.53 17.59 12.53
N THR A 83 -3.26 16.53 11.78
CA THR A 83 -1.95 16.33 11.12
C THR A 83 -1.89 16.79 9.67
N GLY A 84 -2.98 17.28 9.08
CA GLY A 84 -3.09 17.54 7.64
C GLY A 84 -3.18 16.26 6.79
N ARG A 85 -3.41 15.10 7.41
CA ARG A 85 -3.53 13.78 6.76
C ARG A 85 -4.92 13.21 6.93
N PHE A 86 -5.50 12.71 5.85
CA PHE A 86 -6.84 12.15 5.84
C PHE A 86 -6.81 10.62 5.78
N VAL A 87 -7.81 9.99 6.39
CA VAL A 87 -8.03 8.55 6.31
C VAL A 87 -8.16 8.13 4.83
N TYR A 88 -7.36 7.14 4.42
CA TYR A 88 -7.27 6.70 3.03
C TYR A 88 -6.75 5.27 2.91
N GLU A 89 -7.27 4.53 1.91
CA GLU A 89 -6.90 3.14 1.61
C GLU A 89 -6.84 2.25 2.88
N LEU A 90 -5.66 1.86 3.35
CA LEU A 90 -5.50 0.91 4.46
C LEU A 90 -6.25 1.32 5.73
N SER A 91 -6.15 2.59 6.13
CA SER A 91 -6.79 3.06 7.37
C SER A 91 -8.31 3.04 7.28
N ASP A 92 -8.86 3.34 6.10
CA ASP A 92 -10.30 3.28 5.81
C ASP A 92 -10.81 1.83 5.92
N TYR A 93 -10.09 0.89 5.31
CA TYR A 93 -10.43 -0.53 5.43
C TYR A 93 -10.30 -1.03 6.85
N LEU A 94 -9.27 -0.63 7.59
CA LEU A 94 -9.10 -1.03 8.99
C LEU A 94 -10.27 -0.56 9.85
N ILE A 95 -10.74 0.68 9.66
CA ILE A 95 -11.92 1.20 10.36
C ILE A 95 -13.16 0.34 10.05
N GLU A 96 -13.38 -0.02 8.79
CA GLU A 96 -14.51 -0.85 8.39
C GLU A 96 -14.41 -2.28 8.96
N ILE A 97 -13.21 -2.87 8.96
CA ILE A 97 -12.92 -4.18 9.54
C ILE A 97 -13.23 -4.19 11.04
N ILE A 98 -12.83 -3.14 11.76
CA ILE A 98 -13.11 -2.99 13.20
C ILE A 98 -14.62 -2.82 13.43
N LYS A 99 -15.30 -1.97 12.64
CA LYS A 99 -16.75 -1.74 12.75
C LYS A 99 -17.57 -3.01 12.53
N GLN A 100 -17.15 -3.86 11.60
CA GLN A 100 -17.80 -5.14 11.34
C GLN A 100 -17.46 -6.21 12.39
N GLY A 101 -16.47 -5.97 13.26
CA GLY A 101 -16.10 -6.87 14.35
C GLY A 101 -15.14 -7.98 13.94
N PHE A 102 -14.48 -7.86 12.78
CA PHE A 102 -13.46 -8.82 12.35
C PHE A 102 -12.21 -8.80 13.23
N ILE A 103 -11.87 -7.63 13.77
CA ILE A 103 -10.71 -7.42 14.64
C ILE A 103 -11.20 -6.71 15.90
N GLY A 104 -10.81 -7.24 17.06
CA GLY A 104 -11.17 -6.68 18.36
C GLY A 104 -10.28 -5.48 18.74
N LEU A 105 -10.82 -4.55 19.51
CA LEU A 105 -10.03 -3.41 20.03
C LEU A 105 -8.84 -3.86 20.89
N GLY A 106 -8.92 -5.03 21.52
CA GLY A 106 -7.80 -5.61 22.27
C GLY A 106 -6.60 -5.94 21.39
N GLU A 107 -6.83 -6.47 20.18
CA GLU A 107 -5.79 -6.80 19.21
C GLU A 107 -5.12 -5.53 18.69
N ILE A 108 -5.91 -4.49 18.39
CA ILE A 108 -5.40 -3.17 17.98
C ILE A 108 -4.53 -2.55 19.09
N LYS A 109 -4.96 -2.62 20.35
CA LYS A 109 -4.17 -2.10 21.49
C LYS A 109 -2.87 -2.86 21.67
N LYS A 110 -2.89 -4.18 21.48
CA LYS A 110 -1.68 -5.02 21.53
C LYS A 110 -0.70 -4.63 20.42
N MET A 111 -1.17 -4.53 19.18
CA MET A 111 -0.35 -4.10 18.04
C MET A 111 0.22 -2.69 18.24
N LEU A 112 -0.55 -1.75 18.79
CA LEU A 112 -0.05 -0.42 19.12
C LEU A 112 1.10 -0.46 20.14
N LYS A 113 1.01 -1.35 21.14
CA LYS A 113 2.09 -1.53 22.12
C LYS A 113 3.36 -2.07 21.45
N GLU A 114 3.22 -3.09 20.60
CA GLU A 114 4.35 -3.68 19.85
C GLU A 114 5.03 -2.62 18.96
N ILE A 115 4.26 -1.82 18.21
CA ILE A 115 4.81 -0.75 17.36
C ILE A 115 5.55 0.32 18.18
N LYS A 116 5.08 0.65 19.38
CA LYS A 116 5.74 1.64 20.26
C LYS A 116 7.05 1.12 20.87
N GLU A 117 7.20 -0.19 20.95
CA GLU A 117 8.40 -0.84 21.50
C GLU A 117 9.45 -1.12 20.41
N GLU A 118 9.07 -1.07 19.13
CA GLU A 118 9.96 -1.26 17.99
C GLU A 118 11.01 -0.14 17.87
N LYS A 119 12.25 -0.53 17.61
CA LYS A 119 13.41 0.36 17.51
C LYS A 119 14.22 0.14 16.23
N GLU A 120 14.01 -0.98 15.55
CA GLU A 120 14.76 -1.35 14.35
C GLU A 120 13.84 -1.19 13.12
N PHE A 121 14.19 -0.25 12.24
CA PHE A 121 13.45 -0.02 11.00
C PHE A 121 14.27 -0.45 9.78
N LEU A 122 13.59 -0.91 8.73
CA LEU A 122 14.24 -1.29 7.46
C LEU A 122 15.12 -0.18 6.87
N THR A 123 14.80 1.09 7.15
CA THR A 123 15.57 2.26 6.71
C THR A 123 16.89 2.44 7.45
N ASP A 124 17.02 1.83 8.63
CA ASP A 124 18.22 1.90 9.44
C ASP A 124 19.25 0.83 9.02
N GLU A 125 18.78 -0.30 8.47
CA GLU A 125 19.61 -1.45 8.11
C GLU A 125 20.05 -1.48 6.64
N LEU A 126 19.30 -0.84 5.74
CA LEU A 126 19.48 -0.98 4.30
C LEU A 126 20.00 0.31 3.66
N GLU A 127 21.20 0.24 3.08
CA GLU A 127 21.82 1.35 2.35
C GLU A 127 21.86 1.11 0.84
N ILE A 128 21.70 2.20 0.06
CA ILE A 128 21.85 2.17 -1.40
C ILE A 128 23.30 2.52 -1.75
N TYR A 129 24.09 1.51 -2.12
CA TYR A 129 25.46 1.72 -2.58
C TYR A 129 25.53 2.01 -4.08
N ARG A 130 26.36 2.99 -4.45
CA ARG A 130 26.78 3.21 -5.84
C ARG A 130 28.15 2.59 -6.05
N SER A 131 28.24 1.60 -6.93
CA SER A 131 29.52 1.01 -7.34
C SER A 131 30.33 2.00 -8.20
N HIS A 132 31.66 1.82 -8.24
CA HIS A 132 32.53 2.56 -9.15
C HIS A 132 32.09 2.39 -10.62
N PRO A 133 32.04 3.47 -11.42
CA PRO A 133 31.66 3.38 -12.83
C PRO A 133 32.56 2.42 -13.61
N LYS A 134 31.97 1.55 -14.43
CA LYS A 134 32.70 0.65 -15.35
C LYS A 134 32.49 1.11 -16.78
N LYS A 135 33.56 1.12 -17.58
CA LYS A 135 33.49 1.38 -19.02
C LYS A 135 33.00 0.12 -19.74
N TRP A 136 31.95 0.25 -20.54
CA TRP A 136 31.44 -0.82 -21.39
C TRP A 136 31.57 -0.39 -22.85
N THR A 137 32.13 -1.25 -23.70
CA THR A 137 32.15 -1.05 -25.15
C THR A 137 31.13 -2.00 -25.76
N PHE A 138 30.10 -1.46 -26.40
CA PHE A 138 29.14 -2.24 -27.16
C PHE A 138 29.65 -2.35 -28.60
N LYS A 139 29.84 -3.57 -29.09
CA LYS A 139 30.07 -3.80 -30.52
C LYS A 139 28.72 -3.69 -31.22
N GLN A 140 28.65 -2.84 -32.25
CA GLN A 140 27.53 -2.81 -33.20
C GLN A 140 27.65 -3.98 -34.17
#